data_AF-A0A3D9BAG1-F1
#
_entry.id   AF-A0A3D9BAG1-F1
#
_cell.length_a   1.000
_cell.length_b   1.000
_cell.length_c   1.000
_cell.angle_alpha   90.00
_cell.angle_beta   90.00
_cell.angle_gamma   90.00
#
_symmetry.space_group_name_H-M   'P 1'
#
loop_
_entity.id
_entity.type
_entity.pdbx_description
1 polymer ?
#
loop_
_entity_poly.entity_id
_entity_poly.type
_entity_poly.pdbx_seq_one_letter_code
_entity_poly.pdbx_strand_id
1 'polypeptide(L)'
;MINKTDIKKKHYIKIRISIIQKEKWKKACSEKKISLTSLIVNSVENRLMDNERRKVLAFIEKQDNIFGKIENNINQVAKIANSQKFISENEIRKFSNKLSEIIILKKEQNEMFTKIYAMLSR
;
A
#
# COMPACT_ATOMS: atom_id res chain seq x y z
N MET A 1 -32.37 -3.44 5.44
CA MET A 1 -31.66 -3.29 4.14
C MET A 1 -31.18 -1.85 4.05
N ILE A 2 -29.88 -1.62 3.85
CA ILE A 2 -29.35 -0.27 3.63
C ILE A 2 -29.75 0.14 2.20
N ASN A 3 -30.54 1.19 2.08
CA ASN A 3 -31.05 1.64 0.80
C ASN A 3 -29.95 2.42 0.06
N LYS A 4 -29.86 2.36 -1.28
CA LYS A 4 -28.83 3.09 -2.06
C LYS A 4 -28.84 4.62 -1.80
N THR A 5 -29.95 5.15 -1.32
CA THR A 5 -30.09 6.56 -0.89
C THR A 5 -29.29 6.91 0.36
N ASP A 6 -29.00 5.94 1.23
CA ASP A 6 -28.36 6.14 2.54
C ASP A 6 -26.83 6.35 2.41
N ILE A 7 -26.26 6.04 1.24
CA ILE A 7 -24.85 6.26 0.92
C ILE A 7 -24.58 7.72 0.50
N LYS A 8 -25.60 8.45 0.04
CA LYS A 8 -25.44 9.87 -0.34
C LYS A 8 -25.29 10.72 0.92
N LYS A 9 -24.13 11.37 1.07
CA LYS A 9 -23.83 12.33 2.15
C LYS A 9 -24.74 13.55 2.06
N LYS A 10 -25.93 13.47 2.65
CA LYS A 10 -26.95 14.54 2.64
C LYS A 10 -27.06 15.28 3.98
N HIS A 11 -26.52 14.69 5.04
CA HIS A 11 -26.57 15.26 6.39
C HIS A 11 -25.31 16.06 6.70
N TYR A 12 -25.45 17.13 7.49
CA TYR A 12 -24.34 17.97 7.94
C TYR A 12 -24.38 18.17 9.45
N ILE A 13 -23.21 18.34 10.05
CA ILE A 13 -23.04 18.66 11.47
C ILE A 13 -22.48 20.07 11.57
N LYS A 14 -23.12 20.93 12.37
CA LYS A 14 -22.61 22.27 12.69
C LYS A 14 -21.80 22.17 13.98
N ILE A 15 -20.53 22.54 13.92
CA ILE A 15 -19.61 22.54 15.07
C ILE A 15 -19.18 23.98 15.33
N ARG A 16 -19.27 24.43 16.59
CA ARG A 16 -18.71 25.70 17.04
C ARG A 16 -17.28 25.48 17.50
N ILE A 17 -16.35 26.22 16.92
CA ILE A 17 -14.92 26.20 17.26
C ILE A 17 -14.40 27.64 17.29
N SER A 18 -13.28 27.87 17.99
CA SER A 18 -12.64 29.18 17.95
C SER A 18 -12.03 29.47 16.58
N ILE A 19 -11.84 30.75 16.25
CA ILE A 19 -11.17 31.15 15.01
C ILE A 19 -9.76 30.58 14.92
N ILE A 20 -9.04 30.52 16.05
CA ILE A 20 -7.69 29.96 16.13
C ILE A 20 -7.70 28.47 15.77
N GLN A 21 -8.67 27.70 16.29
CA GLN A 21 -8.81 26.29 15.96
C GLN A 21 -9.12 26.10 14.46
N LYS A 22 -10.04 26.90 13.92
CA LYS A 22 -10.41 26.84 12.50
C LYS A 22 -9.21 27.04 11.58
N GLU A 23 -8.37 28.04 11.86
CA GLU A 23 -7.18 28.32 11.07
C GLU A 23 -6.11 27.23 11.23
N LYS A 24 -5.89 26.70 12.44
CA LYS A 24 -5.02 25.54 12.65
C LYS A 24 -5.45 24.33 11.82
N TRP A 25 -6.75 24.02 11.79
CA TRP A 25 -7.27 22.88 11.04
C TRP A 25 -7.13 23.07 9.53
N LYS A 26 -7.41 24.27 9.01
CA LYS A 26 -7.20 24.60 7.60
C LYS A 26 -5.73 24.44 7.20
N LYS A 27 -4.81 24.95 8.02
CA LYS A 27 -3.37 24.82 7.78
C LYS A 27 -2.95 23.36 7.70
N ALA A 28 -3.36 22.54 8.68
CA ALA A 28 -3.10 21.10 8.69
C ALA A 28 -3.69 20.38 7.46
N CYS A 29 -4.89 20.77 7.03
CA CYS A 29 -5.53 20.24 5.82
C CYS A 29 -4.73 20.57 4.55
N SER A 30 -4.24 21.80 4.44
CA SER A 30 -3.42 22.25 3.30
C SER A 30 -2.10 21.48 3.22
N GLU A 31 -1.37 21.40 4.34
CA GLU A 31 -0.09 20.67 4.44
C GLU A 31 -0.25 19.19 4.08
N LYS A 32 -1.33 18.56 4.60
CA LYS A 32 -1.63 17.15 4.33
C LYS A 32 -2.34 16.93 2.99
N LYS A 33 -2.75 17.99 2.27
CA LYS A 33 -3.58 17.92 1.06
C LYS A 33 -4.84 17.05 1.27
N ILE A 34 -5.58 17.31 2.36
CA ILE A 34 -6.84 16.65 2.72
C ILE A 34 -7.95 17.69 2.93
N SER A 35 -9.20 17.24 2.97
CA SER A 35 -10.34 18.12 3.24
C SER A 35 -10.60 18.25 4.75
N LEU A 36 -11.24 19.35 5.17
CA LEU A 36 -11.67 19.52 6.57
C LEU A 36 -12.66 18.42 6.99
N THR A 37 -13.53 18.00 6.07
CA THR A 37 -14.46 16.90 6.29
C THR A 37 -13.72 15.59 6.54
N SER A 38 -12.72 15.25 5.72
CA SER A 38 -11.97 14.01 5.90
C SER A 38 -11.07 14.05 7.13
N LEU A 39 -10.51 15.21 7.48
CA LEU A 39 -9.84 15.39 8.77
C LEU A 39 -10.77 15.04 9.94
N ILE A 40 -11.96 15.65 10.02
CA ILE A 40 -12.89 15.44 11.14
C ILE A 40 -13.41 14.00 11.15
N VAL A 41 -13.91 13.50 10.02
CA VAL A 41 -14.51 12.17 9.92
C VAL A 41 -13.48 11.08 10.24
N ASN A 42 -12.32 11.11 9.58
CA ASN A 42 -11.30 10.09 9.83
C ASN A 42 -10.76 10.17 11.27
N SER A 43 -10.64 11.37 11.86
CA SER A 43 -10.22 11.50 13.26
C SER A 43 -11.24 10.94 14.25
N VAL A 44 -12.54 11.17 14.02
CA VAL A 44 -13.60 10.63 14.88
C VAL A 44 -13.73 9.11 14.74
N GLU A 45 -13.55 8.59 13.53
CA GLU A 45 -13.65 7.14 13.24
C GLU A 45 -12.33 6.39 13.49
N ASN A 46 -11.29 7.06 13.99
CA ASN A 46 -9.94 6.50 14.19
C ASN A 46 -9.38 5.81 12.93
N ARG A 47 -9.59 6.46 11.78
CA ARG A 47 -9.15 6.02 10.45
C ARG A 47 -7.89 6.75 10.02
N LEU A 48 -7.10 6.09 9.18
CA LEU A 48 -5.96 6.71 8.50
C LEU A 48 -6.39 7.90 7.65
N MET A 49 -5.57 8.95 7.62
CA MET A 49 -5.82 10.12 6.77
C MET A 49 -5.57 9.79 5.31
N ASP A 50 -6.28 10.46 4.40
CA ASP A 50 -6.22 10.17 2.96
C ASP A 50 -4.80 10.34 2.36
N ASN A 51 -3.97 11.19 2.95
CA ASN A 51 -2.58 11.36 2.55
C ASN A 51 -1.67 10.23 3.03
N GLU A 52 -1.96 9.67 4.21
CA GLU A 52 -1.27 8.49 4.75
C GLU A 52 -1.63 7.27 3.92
N ARG A 53 -2.92 7.06 3.62
CA ARG A 53 -3.38 6.01 2.70
C ARG A 53 -2.66 6.08 1.36
N ARG A 54 -2.55 7.28 0.76
CA ARG A 54 -1.80 7.49 -0.50
C ARG A 54 -0.32 7.11 -0.41
N LYS A 55 0.36 7.46 0.67
CA LYS A 55 1.77 7.09 0.87
C LYS A 55 1.95 5.58 0.96
N VAL A 56 1.05 4.90 1.66
CA VAL A 56 1.07 3.45 1.79
C VAL A 56 0.84 2.78 0.43
N LEU A 57 -0.15 3.24 -0.34
CA LEU A 57 -0.40 2.72 -1.70
C LEU A 57 0.81 2.91 -2.61
N ALA A 58 1.41 4.10 -2.63
CA ALA A 58 2.61 4.37 -3.44
C ALA A 58 3.80 3.48 -3.02
N PHE A 59 3.91 3.17 -1.73
CA PHE A 59 4.92 2.23 -1.24
C PHE A 59 4.65 0.81 -1.77
N ILE A 60 3.41 0.32 -1.71
CA ILE A 60 3.01 -0.99 -2.24
C ILE A 60 3.34 -1.08 -3.74
N GLU A 61 2.94 -0.08 -4.52
CA GLU A 61 3.24 -0.02 -5.97
C GLU A 61 4.74 -0.04 -6.26
N LYS A 62 5.56 0.66 -5.45
CA LYS A 62 7.01 0.64 -5.60
C LYS A 62 7.59 -0.75 -5.32
N GLN A 63 7.09 -1.46 -4.31
CA GLN A 63 7.52 -2.81 -4.00
C GLN A 63 7.16 -3.79 -5.12
N ASP A 64 5.94 -3.72 -5.64
CA ASP A 64 5.48 -4.58 -6.73
C ASP A 64 6.36 -4.42 -7.99
N ASN A 65 6.70 -3.18 -8.33
CA ASN A 65 7.64 -2.87 -9.41
C ASN A 65 9.04 -3.48 -9.19
N ILE A 66 9.54 -3.51 -7.94
CA ILE A 66 10.83 -4.14 -7.61
C ILE A 66 10.75 -5.65 -7.81
N PHE A 67 9.67 -6.30 -7.35
CA PHE A 67 9.47 -7.74 -7.53
C PHE A 67 9.36 -8.12 -9.01
N GLY A 68 8.66 -7.33 -9.83
CA GLY A 68 8.62 -7.55 -11.28
C GLY A 68 10.01 -7.51 -11.93
N LYS A 69 10.93 -6.64 -11.46
CA LYS A 69 12.33 -6.63 -11.93
C LYS A 69 13.10 -7.88 -11.50
N ILE A 70 12.88 -8.36 -10.27
CA ILE A 70 13.50 -9.59 -9.76
C ILE A 70 13.04 -10.78 -10.60
N GLU A 71 11.74 -10.90 -10.87
CA GLU A 71 11.17 -11.95 -11.74
C GLU A 71 11.76 -11.90 -13.15
N ASN A 72 11.89 -10.71 -13.74
CA ASN A 72 12.53 -10.54 -15.04
C ASN A 72 13.99 -11.02 -15.05
N ASN A 73 14.77 -10.68 -14.01
CA ASN A 73 16.16 -11.12 -13.88
C ASN A 73 16.25 -12.65 -13.73
N ILE A 74 15.37 -13.27 -12.92
CA ILE A 74 15.26 -14.72 -12.78
C ILE A 74 14.99 -15.38 -14.14
N ASN A 75 14.03 -14.83 -14.90
CA ASN A 75 13.70 -15.33 -16.23
C ASN A 75 14.86 -15.20 -17.23
N GLN A 76 15.64 -14.13 -17.14
CA GLN A 76 16.84 -13.95 -17.97
C GLN A 76 17.92 -14.97 -17.62
N VAL A 77 18.19 -15.19 -16.33
CA VAL A 77 19.13 -16.22 -15.87
C VAL A 77 18.69 -17.60 -16.36
N ALA A 78 17.40 -17.93 -16.24
CA ALA A 78 16.85 -19.19 -16.75
C ALA A 78 17.00 -19.34 -18.28
N LYS A 79 16.87 -18.26 -19.06
CA LYS A 79 17.11 -18.30 -20.51
C LYS A 79 18.59 -18.53 -20.85
N ILE A 80 19.50 -17.83 -20.17
CA ILE A 80 20.95 -18.00 -20.36
C ILE A 80 21.34 -19.44 -20.00
N ALA A 81 20.85 -19.91 -18.86
CA ALA A 81 20.97 -21.28 -18.38
C ALA A 81 20.54 -22.32 -19.42
N ASN A 82 19.36 -22.14 -20.02
CA ASN A 82 18.87 -23.07 -21.04
C ASN A 82 19.65 -22.99 -22.37
N SER A 83 20.23 -21.82 -22.69
CA SER A 83 21.04 -21.63 -23.90
C SER A 83 22.47 -22.16 -23.79
N GLN A 84 23.10 -21.97 -22.62
CA GLN A 84 24.38 -22.55 -22.29
C GLN A 84 24.10 -23.97 -21.83
N LYS A 85 24.18 -24.94 -22.75
CA LYS A 85 23.93 -26.38 -22.51
C LYS A 85 24.75 -27.01 -21.35
N PHE A 86 25.52 -26.23 -20.61
CA PHE A 86 26.26 -26.62 -19.42
C PHE A 86 26.21 -25.50 -18.37
N ILE A 87 25.59 -25.80 -17.23
CA ILE A 87 25.68 -25.03 -15.98
C ILE A 87 26.14 -26.00 -14.91
N SER A 88 27.02 -25.57 -14.02
CA SER A 88 27.43 -26.44 -12.92
C SER A 88 26.27 -26.70 -11.96
N GLU A 89 26.15 -27.95 -11.48
CA GLU A 89 25.13 -28.33 -10.50
C GLU A 89 25.17 -27.45 -9.24
N ASN A 90 26.37 -26.99 -8.85
CA ASN A 90 26.56 -26.11 -7.71
C ASN A 90 25.93 -24.72 -7.93
N GLU A 91 26.00 -24.17 -9.14
CA GLU A 91 25.35 -22.90 -9.48
C GLU A 91 23.83 -23.03 -9.53
N ILE A 92 23.31 -24.12 -10.11
CA ILE A 92 21.87 -24.43 -10.11
C ILE A 92 21.35 -24.52 -8.67
N ARG A 93 22.06 -25.23 -7.80
CA ARG A 93 21.68 -25.37 -6.40
C ARG A 93 21.67 -24.02 -5.66
N LYS A 94 22.71 -23.20 -5.85
CA LYS A 94 22.75 -21.84 -5.27
C LYS A 94 21.59 -20.97 -5.76
N PHE A 95 21.27 -21.05 -7.04
CA PHE A 95 20.14 -20.33 -7.62
C PHE A 95 18.80 -20.80 -7.05
N SER A 96 18.57 -22.11 -7.00
CA SER A 96 17.36 -22.72 -6.44
C SER A 96 17.14 -22.35 -4.96
N ASN A 97 18.22 -22.29 -4.17
CA ASN A 97 18.14 -21.86 -2.78
C ASN A 97 17.70 -20.39 -2.65
N LYS A 98 18.30 -19.49 -3.45
CA LYS A 98 17.89 -18.07 -3.47
C LYS A 98 16.45 -17.89 -3.97
N LEU A 99 16.03 -18.68 -4.96
CA LEU A 99 14.66 -18.65 -5.45
C LEU A 99 13.66 -19.05 -4.35
N SER A 100 14.00 -20.09 -3.59
CA SER A 100 13.19 -20.56 -2.47
C SER A 100 13.07 -19.50 -1.36
N GLU A 101 14.17 -18.82 -1.04
CA GLU A 101 14.18 -17.69 -0.10
C GLU A 101 13.29 -16.53 -0.58
N ILE A 102 13.38 -16.17 -1.87
CA ILE A 102 12.52 -15.13 -2.47
C ILE A 102 11.04 -15.50 -2.38
N ILE A 103 10.68 -16.78 -2.61
CA ILE A 103 9.30 -17.25 -2.48
C ILE A 103 8.77 -17.07 -1.05
N ILE A 104 9.57 -17.41 -0.05
CA ILE A 104 9.22 -17.24 1.37
C ILE A 104 8.99 -15.75 1.68
N LEU A 105 9.95 -14.89 1.31
CA LEU A 105 9.85 -13.45 1.53
C LEU A 105 8.64 -12.83 0.82
N LYS A 106 8.30 -13.29 -0.40
CA LYS A 106 7.12 -12.84 -1.14
C LYS A 106 5.83 -13.23 -0.42
N LYS A 107 5.78 -14.42 0.18
CA LYS A 107 4.61 -14.87 0.96
C LYS A 107 4.41 -13.99 2.20
N GLU A 108 5.47 -13.77 2.98
CA GLU A 108 5.44 -12.90 4.16
C GLU A 108 5.02 -11.47 3.79
N GLN A 109 5.53 -10.96 2.68
CA GLN A 109 5.14 -9.65 2.16
C GLN A 109 3.64 -9.60 1.80
N ASN A 110 3.11 -10.59 1.10
CA ASN A 110 1.70 -10.63 0.72
C ASN A 110 0.77 -10.70 1.95
N GLU A 111 1.18 -11.42 2.99
CA GLU A 111 0.47 -11.43 4.27
C GLU A 111 0.46 -10.04 4.93
N MET A 112 1.61 -9.34 4.92
CA MET A 112 1.69 -7.95 5.39
C MET A 112 0.81 -7.01 4.57
N PHE A 113 0.81 -7.11 3.24
CA PHE A 113 -0.05 -6.30 2.39
C PHE A 113 -1.53 -6.56 2.66
N THR A 114 -1.93 -7.81 2.86
CA THR A 114 -3.30 -8.16 3.23
C THR A 114 -3.72 -7.48 4.54
N LYS A 115 -2.85 -7.50 5.55
CA LYS A 115 -3.08 -6.80 6.82
C LYS A 115 -3.19 -5.29 6.62
N ILE A 116 -2.30 -4.69 5.83
CA ILE A 116 -2.33 -3.27 5.50
C ILE A 116 -3.63 -2.91 4.77
N TYR A 117 -4.04 -3.67 3.76
CA TYR A 117 -5.30 -3.45 3.06
C TYR A 117 -6.50 -3.55 4.00
N ALA A 118 -6.52 -4.52 4.91
CA ALA A 118 -7.56 -4.63 5.92
C ALA A 118 -7.62 -3.38 6.82
N MET A 119 -6.48 -2.85 7.24
CA MET A 119 -6.39 -1.61 8.03
C MET A 119 -6.79 -0.36 7.23
N LEU A 120 -6.53 -0.33 5.92
CA LEU A 120 -6.92 0.77 5.03
C LEU A 120 -8.41 0.77 4.69
N SER A 121 -9.00 -0.42 4.57
CA SER A 121 -10.41 -0.64 4.18
C SER A 121 -11.42 -0.31 5.27
N ARG A 122 -10.97 -0.21 6.53
CA ARG A 122 -11.78 0.20 7.67
C ARG A 122 -11.92 1.70 7.77
#